data_AF-A0A836UHD9-F1
#
_entry.id   AF-A0A836UHD9-F1
#
_cell.length_a   1.000
_cell.length_b   1.000
_cell.length_c   1.000
_cell.angle_alpha   90.00
_cell.angle_beta   90.00
_cell.angle_gamma   90.00
#
_symmetry.space_group_name_H-M   'P 1'
#
loop_
_entity.id
_entity.type
_entity.pdbx_description
1 polymer ?
#
loop_
_entity_poly.entity_id
_entity_poly.type
_entity_poly.pdbx_seq_one_letter_code
_entity_poly.pdbx_strand_id
1 'polypeptide(L)'
;MDNPNIIKGKWQAICEAEDCDAEARTAGLCPRHYQQVRRHGRLTPEREYHKRSGECQVGVCDEGQVAKGYCFRHYQQVRRYGRLTPERERVYGRTSCKLVDCHGRHSSRGYCKKHYMSEYYLPKVASVETARRSA
;
A
#
# COMPACT_ATOMS: atom_id res chain seq x y z
N MET A 1 3.78 -15.58 48.52
CA MET A 1 3.92 -14.11 48.60
C MET A 1 3.59 -13.58 47.23
N ASP A 2 2.32 -13.26 47.08
CA ASP A 2 1.63 -13.01 45.83
C ASP A 2 2.10 -11.70 45.20
N ASN A 3 2.56 -11.78 43.94
CA ASN A 3 3.00 -10.63 43.17
C ASN A 3 1.76 -9.88 42.62
N PRO A 4 1.42 -8.69 43.13
CA PRO A 4 0.15 -8.06 42.84
C PRO A 4 0.30 -7.11 41.65
N ASN A 5 0.26 -7.64 40.43
CA ASN A 5 -0.06 -6.82 39.25
C ASN A 5 -0.45 -7.66 38.03
N ILE A 6 -1.43 -8.55 38.21
CA ILE A 6 -2.18 -9.08 37.08
C ILE A 6 -3.30 -8.06 36.82
N ILE A 7 -3.08 -7.16 35.87
CA ILE A 7 -4.17 -6.37 35.29
C ILE A 7 -5.17 -7.40 34.74
N LYS A 8 -6.26 -7.65 35.46
CA LYS A 8 -7.42 -8.43 35.01
C LYS A 8 -8.16 -7.64 33.92
N GLY A 9 -7.46 -7.33 32.83
CA GLY A 9 -8.03 -6.73 31.63
C GLY A 9 -8.64 -7.85 30.79
N LYS A 10 -9.93 -7.76 30.51
CA LYS A 10 -10.63 -8.61 29.55
C LYS A 10 -9.85 -8.59 28.23
N TRP A 11 -9.15 -9.68 27.91
CA TRP A 11 -8.51 -9.86 26.60
C TRP A 11 -9.62 -10.11 25.60
N GLN A 12 -10.17 -9.05 25.03
CA GLN A 12 -11.13 -9.18 23.94
C GLN A 12 -10.35 -9.58 22.69
N ALA A 13 -10.65 -10.76 22.13
CA ALA A 13 -9.99 -11.25 20.92
C ALA A 13 -10.51 -10.57 19.65
N ILE A 14 -11.77 -10.12 19.67
CA ILE A 14 -12.47 -9.51 18.54
C ILE A 14 -12.71 -8.03 18.83
N CYS A 15 -12.68 -7.19 17.80
CA CYS A 15 -12.97 -5.77 17.93
C CYS A 15 -14.36 -5.50 18.53
N GLU A 16 -14.45 -4.52 19.43
CA GLU A 16 -15.71 -4.09 20.05
C GLU A 16 -16.62 -3.27 19.12
N ALA A 17 -16.09 -2.76 18.00
CA ALA A 17 -16.89 -1.99 17.06
C ALA A 17 -17.94 -2.86 16.37
N GLU A 18 -19.14 -2.30 16.17
CA GLU A 18 -20.23 -2.97 15.46
C GLU A 18 -19.81 -3.38 14.04
N ASP A 19 -20.22 -4.57 13.61
CA ASP A 19 -19.94 -5.13 12.27
C ASP A 19 -18.43 -5.24 11.94
N CYS A 20 -17.63 -5.69 12.92
CA CYS A 20 -16.18 -5.83 12.76
C CYS A 20 -15.62 -7.12 13.38
N ASP A 21 -15.37 -8.11 12.53
CA ASP A 21 -14.76 -9.38 12.91
C ASP A 21 -13.22 -9.36 13.02
N ALA A 22 -12.60 -8.17 12.95
CA ALA A 22 -11.15 -8.05 13.03
C ALA A 22 -10.63 -8.28 14.45
N GLU A 23 -9.42 -8.84 14.56
CA GLU A 23 -8.77 -9.06 15.85
C GLU A 23 -8.53 -7.75 16.61
N ALA A 24 -8.95 -7.74 17.86
CA ALA A 24 -8.61 -6.67 18.80
C ALA A 24 -7.16 -6.81 19.24
N ARG A 25 -6.38 -5.75 19.05
CA ARG A 25 -4.95 -5.71 19.43
C ARG A 25 -4.67 -4.78 20.60
N THR A 26 -5.55 -3.81 20.85
CA THR A 26 -5.33 -2.80 21.88
C THR A 26 -6.67 -2.27 22.36
N ALA A 27 -6.88 -2.28 23.68
CA ALA A 27 -8.08 -1.73 24.33
C ALA A 27 -9.40 -2.26 23.73
N GLY A 28 -9.48 -3.55 23.42
CA GLY A 28 -10.67 -4.16 22.81
C GLY A 28 -10.94 -3.78 21.35
N LEU A 29 -10.03 -3.05 20.70
CA LEU A 29 -10.19 -2.55 19.34
C LEU A 29 -9.11 -3.08 18.39
N CYS A 30 -9.49 -3.26 17.13
CA CYS A 30 -8.54 -3.52 16.05
C CYS A 30 -7.71 -2.26 15.73
N PRO A 31 -6.55 -2.37 15.05
CA PRO A 31 -5.70 -1.22 14.76
C PRO A 31 -6.39 -0.05 14.06
N ARG A 32 -7.36 -0.35 13.18
CA ARG A 32 -8.15 0.64 12.45
C ARG A 32 -9.04 1.45 13.40
N HIS A 33 -9.86 0.77 14.20
CA HIS A 33 -10.79 1.42 15.13
C HIS A 33 -10.08 2.10 16.29
N TYR A 34 -8.99 1.52 16.81
CA TYR A 34 -8.13 2.19 17.78
C TYR A 34 -7.58 3.51 17.23
N GLN A 35 -7.13 3.55 15.97
CA GLN A 35 -6.69 4.81 15.34
C GLN A 35 -7.80 5.85 15.22
N GLN A 36 -9.05 5.45 14.99
CA GLN A 36 -10.19 6.37 14.96
C GLN A 36 -10.42 7.00 16.33
N VAL A 37 -10.51 6.18 17.38
CA VAL A 37 -10.67 6.66 18.75
C VAL A 37 -9.51 7.56 19.15
N ARG A 38 -8.27 7.17 18.82
CA ARG A 38 -7.08 7.99 19.11
C ARG A 38 -7.08 9.34 18.40
N ARG A 39 -7.65 9.43 17.19
CA ARG A 39 -7.65 10.66 16.37
C ARG A 39 -8.87 11.55 16.65
N HIS A 40 -10.02 10.95 16.94
CA HIS A 40 -11.32 11.62 16.99
C HIS A 40 -12.03 11.51 18.34
N GLY A 41 -11.45 10.81 19.32
CA GLY A 41 -12.04 10.57 20.64
C GLY A 41 -13.20 9.57 20.64
N ARG A 42 -13.62 9.09 19.47
CA ARG A 42 -14.73 8.14 19.28
C ARG A 42 -14.51 7.27 18.05
N LEU A 43 -15.28 6.19 17.95
CA LEU A 43 -15.45 5.49 16.68
C LEU A 43 -16.11 6.41 15.67
N THR A 44 -15.74 6.26 14.40
CA THR A 44 -16.33 7.01 13.29
C THR A 44 -16.95 6.04 12.26
N PRO A 45 -18.07 5.37 12.58
CA PRO A 45 -18.74 4.46 11.65
C PRO A 45 -19.12 5.15 10.34
N GLU A 46 -19.43 6.44 10.38
CA GLU A 46 -19.77 7.23 9.19
C GLU A 46 -18.61 7.37 8.19
N ARG A 47 -17.38 7.04 8.60
CA ARG A 47 -16.17 7.08 7.77
C ARG A 47 -15.72 5.68 7.34
N GLU A 48 -16.41 4.64 7.78
CA GLU A 48 -16.05 3.28 7.42
C GLU A 48 -16.33 3.01 5.95
N TYR A 49 -15.38 2.34 5.30
CA TYR A 49 -15.58 1.84 3.94
C TYR A 49 -16.05 0.41 4.01
N HIS A 50 -17.30 0.16 3.62
CA HIS A 50 -17.77 -1.20 3.39
C HIS A 50 -17.03 -1.81 2.19
N LYS A 51 -16.58 -3.06 2.34
CA LYS A 51 -16.03 -3.83 1.22
C LYS A 51 -17.13 -3.96 0.17
N ARG A 52 -16.94 -3.34 -1.00
CA ARG A 52 -17.83 -3.54 -2.13
C ARG A 52 -17.47 -4.87 -2.78
N SER A 53 -18.48 -5.67 -3.09
CA SER A 53 -18.32 -6.86 -3.92
C SER A 53 -18.06 -6.44 -5.36
N GLY A 54 -17.00 -6.97 -5.96
CA GLY A 54 -16.66 -6.77 -7.38
C GLY A 54 -15.16 -6.62 -7.61
N GLU A 55 -14.74 -7.01 -8.81
CA GLU A 55 -13.37 -6.92 -9.27
C GLU A 55 -13.12 -5.56 -9.93
N CYS A 56 -11.86 -5.17 -10.03
CA CYS A 56 -11.48 -4.02 -10.81
C CYS A 56 -11.81 -4.25 -12.29
N GLN A 57 -12.46 -3.28 -12.93
CA GLN A 57 -12.79 -3.32 -14.37
C GLN A 57 -11.56 -3.21 -15.28
N VAL A 58 -10.36 -3.04 -14.73
CA VAL A 58 -9.11 -3.06 -15.50
C VAL A 58 -8.71 -4.51 -15.72
N GLY A 59 -8.78 -5.00 -16.96
CA GLY A 59 -8.72 -6.43 -17.31
C GLY A 59 -7.46 -7.22 -16.94
N VAL A 60 -6.46 -6.63 -16.28
CA VAL A 60 -5.25 -7.31 -15.76
C VAL A 60 -5.08 -7.04 -14.26
N CYS A 61 -6.18 -6.81 -13.54
CA CYS A 61 -6.16 -6.37 -12.15
C CYS A 61 -7.14 -7.17 -11.30
N ASP A 62 -6.63 -8.15 -10.57
CA ASP A 62 -7.41 -9.02 -9.69
C ASP A 62 -7.73 -8.40 -8.32
N GLU A 63 -7.56 -7.08 -8.20
CA GLU A 63 -7.84 -6.32 -6.98
C GLU A 63 -9.32 -5.98 -6.87
N GLY A 64 -9.87 -6.03 -5.66
CA GLY A 64 -11.27 -5.66 -5.41
C GLY A 64 -11.57 -4.19 -5.69
N GLN A 65 -12.75 -3.91 -6.26
CA GLN A 65 -13.19 -2.53 -6.49
C GLN A 65 -13.49 -1.80 -5.18
N VAL A 66 -13.14 -0.52 -5.12
CA VAL A 66 -13.49 0.35 -3.98
C VAL A 66 -14.47 1.45 -4.38
N ALA A 67 -14.45 1.89 -5.64
CA ALA A 67 -15.35 2.91 -6.14
C ALA A 67 -15.39 2.92 -7.68
N LYS A 68 -16.59 3.13 -8.25
CA LYS A 68 -16.82 3.31 -9.69
C LYS A 68 -16.23 2.18 -10.56
N GLY A 69 -16.27 0.93 -10.12
CA GLY A 69 -15.69 -0.20 -10.88
C GLY A 69 -14.17 -0.34 -10.76
N TYR A 70 -13.49 0.50 -9.99
CA TYR A 70 -12.03 0.51 -9.90
C TYR A 70 -11.52 0.12 -8.51
N CYS A 71 -10.40 -0.61 -8.46
CA CYS A 71 -9.63 -0.78 -7.23
C CYS A 71 -9.09 0.56 -6.74
N PHE A 72 -8.61 0.62 -5.49
CA PHE A 72 -8.12 1.87 -4.90
C PHE A 72 -7.06 2.56 -5.79
N ARG A 73 -6.12 1.78 -6.34
CA ARG A 73 -5.05 2.31 -7.20
C ARG A 73 -5.60 2.93 -8.47
N HIS A 74 -6.47 2.23 -9.20
CA HIS A 74 -7.05 2.73 -10.45
C HIS A 74 -8.03 3.88 -10.24
N TYR A 75 -8.83 3.83 -9.17
CA TYR A 75 -9.69 4.94 -8.80
C TYR A 75 -8.89 6.22 -8.53
N GLN A 76 -7.73 6.11 -7.88
CA GLN A 76 -6.85 7.27 -7.63
C GLN A 76 -6.26 7.84 -8.92
N GLN A 77 -5.94 7.00 -9.92
CA GLN A 77 -5.49 7.47 -11.23
C GLN A 77 -6.58 8.26 -11.93
N VAL A 78 -7.78 7.67 -12.07
CA VAL A 78 -8.93 8.33 -12.70
C VAL A 78 -9.29 9.61 -11.97
N ARG A 79 -9.32 9.61 -10.64
CA ARG A 79 -9.64 10.81 -9.85
C ARG A 79 -8.60 11.93 -10.01
N ARG A 80 -7.31 11.58 -10.16
CA ARG A 80 -6.23 12.57 -10.26
C ARG A 80 -5.99 13.07 -11.68
N TYR A 81 -6.13 12.19 -12.67
CA TYR A 81 -5.72 12.45 -14.06
C TYR A 81 -6.88 12.41 -15.05
N GLY A 82 -8.11 12.14 -14.61
CA GLY A 82 -9.29 11.98 -15.47
C GLY A 82 -9.31 10.69 -16.29
N ARG A 83 -8.24 9.89 -16.26
CA ARG A 83 -8.09 8.64 -17.00
C ARG A 83 -7.23 7.63 -16.23
N LEU A 84 -7.25 6.39 -16.67
CA LEU A 84 -6.25 5.40 -16.28
C LEU A 84 -4.88 5.84 -16.80
N THR A 85 -3.84 5.57 -16.01
CA THR A 85 -2.45 5.84 -16.38
C THR A 85 -1.61 4.56 -16.29
N PRO A 86 -1.81 3.59 -17.21
CA PRO A 86 -1.03 2.35 -17.24
C PRO A 86 0.48 2.60 -17.26
N GLU A 87 0.92 3.69 -17.90
CA GLU A 87 2.32 4.10 -17.97
C GLU A 87 2.95 4.44 -16.60
N ARG A 88 2.12 4.68 -15.58
CA ARG A 88 2.55 4.97 -14.20
C ARG A 88 2.40 3.78 -13.27
N GLU A 89 1.89 2.66 -13.74
CA GLU A 89 1.68 1.48 -12.92
C GLU A 89 3.00 0.84 -12.53
N ARG A 90 3.11 0.51 -11.23
CA ARG A 90 4.24 -0.26 -10.72
C ARG A 90 3.95 -1.74 -10.90
N VAL A 91 4.88 -2.44 -11.51
CA VAL A 91 4.91 -3.91 -11.52
C VAL A 91 5.46 -4.37 -10.17
N TYR A 92 4.58 -4.91 -9.33
CA TYR A 92 4.95 -5.53 -8.06
C TYR A 92 5.45 -6.96 -8.29
N GLY A 93 6.14 -7.54 -7.30
CA GLY A 93 6.55 -8.95 -7.35
C GLY A 93 7.75 -9.29 -8.24
N ARG A 94 8.42 -8.30 -8.85
CA ARG A 94 9.66 -8.58 -9.59
C ARG A 94 10.76 -9.01 -8.61
N THR A 95 11.26 -10.23 -8.79
CA THR A 95 12.33 -10.82 -7.95
C THR A 95 13.69 -10.82 -8.65
N SER A 96 13.71 -10.77 -9.98
CA SER A 96 14.92 -10.83 -10.81
C SER A 96 15.19 -9.52 -11.58
N CYS A 97 16.42 -9.37 -12.05
CA CYS A 97 16.84 -8.26 -12.89
C CYS A 97 16.20 -8.31 -14.28
N LYS A 98 15.90 -7.15 -14.84
CA LYS A 98 15.33 -6.95 -16.18
C LYS A 98 16.36 -7.20 -17.30
N LEU A 99 17.65 -7.05 -17.01
CA LEU A 99 18.69 -7.36 -17.99
C LEU A 99 18.70 -8.86 -18.33
N VAL A 100 18.76 -9.15 -19.63
CA VAL A 100 18.90 -10.51 -20.17
C VAL A 100 20.14 -11.15 -19.56
N ASP A 101 20.03 -12.44 -19.22
CA ASP A 101 21.08 -13.24 -18.58
C ASP A 101 21.59 -12.70 -17.23
N CYS A 102 20.79 -11.86 -16.54
CA CYS A 102 21.08 -11.43 -15.18
C CYS A 102 20.13 -12.08 -14.16
N HIS A 103 20.67 -13.03 -13.39
CA HIS A 103 19.95 -13.65 -12.27
C HIS A 103 20.07 -12.88 -10.95
N GLY A 104 20.59 -11.65 -10.99
CA GLY A 104 20.71 -10.80 -9.80
C GLY A 104 19.34 -10.45 -9.22
N ARG A 105 19.23 -10.48 -7.89
CA ARG A 105 18.01 -10.09 -7.18
C ARG A 105 17.62 -8.65 -7.53
N HIS A 106 16.35 -8.46 -7.88
CA HIS A 106 15.77 -7.14 -8.12
C HIS A 106 15.98 -6.23 -6.92
N SER A 107 16.43 -5.00 -7.20
CA SER A 107 16.59 -3.96 -6.19
C SER A 107 15.64 -2.80 -6.45
N SER A 108 15.68 -2.19 -7.64
CA SER A 108 14.80 -1.07 -7.96
C SER A 108 14.68 -0.85 -9.47
N ARG A 109 13.55 -0.26 -9.90
CA ARG A 109 13.23 0.08 -11.30
C ARG A 109 13.36 -1.05 -12.33
N GLY A 110 13.44 -2.29 -11.88
CA GLY A 110 13.60 -3.45 -12.74
C GLY A 110 15.00 -4.05 -12.69
N TYR A 111 15.98 -3.40 -12.07
CA TYR A 111 17.37 -3.85 -12.09
C TYR A 111 17.85 -4.35 -10.72
N CYS A 112 18.89 -5.19 -10.73
CA CYS A 112 19.66 -5.50 -9.53
C CYS A 112 20.49 -4.28 -9.09
N LYS A 113 21.10 -4.30 -7.89
CA LYS A 113 21.86 -3.14 -7.37
C LYS A 113 22.95 -2.65 -8.34
N LYS A 114 23.67 -3.58 -8.97
CA LYS A 114 24.74 -3.27 -9.95
C LYS A 114 24.16 -2.61 -11.20
N HIS A 115 23.15 -3.24 -11.80
CA HIS A 115 22.53 -2.77 -13.03
C HIS A 115 21.64 -1.53 -12.84
N TYR A 116 21.13 -1.29 -11.63
CA TYR A 116 20.48 -0.02 -11.33
C TYR A 116 21.46 1.15 -11.46
N MET A 117 22.71 0.93 -11.04
CA MET A 117 23.76 1.93 -11.14
C MET A 117 24.16 2.17 -12.61
N SER A 118 24.48 1.10 -13.35
CA SER A 118 24.97 1.19 -14.73
C SER A 118 23.88 1.60 -15.74
N GLU A 119 22.70 0.97 -15.68
CA GLU A 119 21.67 1.11 -16.73
C GLU A 119 20.73 2.30 -16.51
N TYR A 120 20.62 2.79 -15.27
CA TYR A 120 19.65 3.82 -14.93
C TYR A 120 20.27 5.05 -14.26
N TYR A 121 21.04 4.87 -13.19
CA TYR A 121 21.50 6.00 -12.37
C TYR A 121 22.55 6.86 -13.10
N LEU A 122 23.65 6.26 -13.55
CA LEU A 122 24.74 7.00 -14.21
C LEU A 122 24.29 7.69 -15.51
N PRO A 123 23.55 7.03 -16.44
CA PRO A 123 23.05 7.69 -17.65
C PRO A 123 22.10 8.84 -17.33
N LYS A 124 21.24 8.69 -16.30
CA LYS A 124 20.33 9.74 -15.88
C LYS A 124 21.08 10.95 -15.33
N VAL A 125 22.09 10.76 -14.49
CA VAL A 125 22.90 11.86 -13.97
C VAL A 125 23.60 12.59 -15.11
N ALA A 126 24.22 11.88 -16.05
CA ALA A 126 24.84 12.49 -17.22
C ALA A 126 23.84 13.28 -18.08
N SER A 127 22.62 12.78 -18.27
CA SER A 127 21.56 13.51 -19.01
C SER A 127 21.12 14.80 -18.30
N VAL A 128 21.12 14.82 -16.97
CA VAL A 128 20.79 16.02 -16.18
C VAL A 128 21.94 17.02 -16.21
N GLU A 129 23.19 16.55 -16.12
CA GLU A 129 24.38 17.41 -16.19
C GLU A 129 24.54 18.06 -17.57
N THR A 130 24.30 17.31 -18.64
CA THR A 130 24.29 17.85 -20.01
C THR A 130 23.18 18.89 -20.17
N ALA A 131 21.96 18.59 -19.74
CA ALA A 131 20.85 19.56 -19.78
C ALA A 131 21.13 20.85 -18.99
N ARG A 132 21.86 20.76 -17.87
CA ARG A 132 22.28 21.94 -17.08
C ARG A 132 23.38 22.77 -17.73
N ARG A 133 24.25 22.15 -18.53
CA ARG A 133 25.34 22.84 -19.25
C ARG A 133 24.86 23.51 -20.53
N SER A 134 23.71 23.08 -21.06
CA SER A 134 23.08 23.61 -22.27
C SER A 134 21.99 24.66 -21.99
N ALA A 135 21.82 25.08 -20.73
CA ALA A 135 20.89 26.11 -20.28
C ALA A 135 21.66 27.31 -19.73
#